data_AF-A0A8C3F886-F1
#
_entry.id   AF-A0A8C3F886-F1
#
_cell.length_a   1.000
_cell.length_b   1.000
_cell.length_c   1.000
_cell.angle_alpha   90.00
_cell.angle_beta   90.00
_cell.angle_gamma   90.00
#
_symmetry.space_group_name_H-M   'P 1'
#
loop_
_entity.id
_entity.type
_entity.pdbx_description
1 polymer ?
#
loop_
_entity_poly.entity_id
_entity_poly.type
_entity_poly.pdbx_seq_one_letter_code
_entity_poly.pdbx_strand_id
1 'polypeptide(L)'
;IVLYTGGGSLAGLTVGGLSGPQYDLGAWMPNFPSSMRNPPPQAKGTTSLESYLDTIPEVNSTSLAIFTLWVICCEPGDSRSLGTYPDEHFTEEEPKRLITAFQGRLAQISQEIQERNKSLPIPYCYLDPHQIENSTSI
;
A
#
# COMPACT_ATOMS: atom_id res chain seq x y z
N ILE A 1 -16.00 -10.86 3.87
CA ILE A 1 -14.98 -10.61 4.92
C ILE A 1 -13.65 -11.25 4.53
N VAL A 2 -13.54 -12.58 4.38
CA VAL A 2 -12.25 -13.25 4.06
C VAL A 2 -11.58 -12.75 2.77
N LEU A 3 -12.33 -12.66 1.66
CA LEU A 3 -11.79 -12.14 0.40
C LEU A 3 -11.44 -10.64 0.47
N TYR A 4 -12.19 -9.88 1.27
CA TYR A 4 -11.91 -8.46 1.49
C TYR A 4 -10.67 -8.26 2.35
N THR A 5 -10.43 -9.10 3.36
CA THR A 5 -9.22 -9.04 4.17
C THR A 5 -7.99 -9.56 3.43
N GLY A 6 -8.15 -10.59 2.58
CA GLY A 6 -7.07 -11.15 1.77
C GLY A 6 -6.67 -10.29 0.57
N GLY A 7 -7.62 -9.57 -0.05
CA GLY A 7 -7.34 -8.67 -1.18
C GLY A 7 -7.36 -7.19 -0.80
N GLY A 8 -8.49 -6.67 -0.26
CA GLY A 8 -8.73 -5.22 -0.13
C GLY A 8 -8.19 -4.52 1.14
N SER A 9 -8.18 -5.19 2.30
CA SER A 9 -7.80 -4.55 3.57
C SER A 9 -6.29 -4.41 3.75
N LEU A 10 -5.53 -5.38 3.25
CA LEU A 10 -4.07 -5.29 3.25
C LEU A 10 -3.59 -4.45 2.08
N ALA A 11 -4.25 -4.50 0.91
CA ALA A 11 -4.03 -3.55 -0.16
C ALA A 11 -3.97 -2.08 0.28
N GLY A 12 -4.95 -1.62 1.06
CA GLY A 12 -4.95 -0.23 1.58
C GLY A 12 -3.74 0.14 2.46
N LEU A 13 -2.97 -0.84 2.94
CA LEU A 13 -1.79 -0.67 3.78
C LEU A 13 -0.49 -1.13 3.10
N THR A 14 -0.54 -2.08 2.16
CA THR A 14 0.61 -2.84 1.63
C THR A 14 0.56 -3.04 0.11
N VAL A 15 -0.35 -2.40 -0.64
CA VAL A 15 -0.56 -2.70 -2.07
C VAL A 15 0.76 -2.78 -2.84
N GLY A 16 0.94 -3.95 -3.46
CA GLY A 16 1.89 -4.24 -4.52
C GLY A 16 1.49 -3.45 -5.75
N GLY A 17 2.31 -2.46 -6.01
CA GLY A 17 2.46 -1.63 -7.19
C GLY A 17 3.82 -0.98 -7.01
N LEU A 18 4.37 -0.29 -8.00
CA LEU A 18 5.73 0.27 -7.94
C LEU A 18 6.00 1.24 -6.74
N SER A 19 4.99 1.50 -5.91
CA SER A 19 5.15 2.06 -4.58
C SER A 19 3.91 1.81 -3.70
N GLY A 20 3.95 0.83 -2.81
CA GLY A 20 2.94 0.71 -1.75
C GLY A 20 2.92 1.97 -0.86
N PRO A 21 1.78 2.29 -0.21
CA PRO A 21 1.62 3.53 0.56
C PRO A 21 2.64 3.64 1.71
N GLN A 22 3.13 2.50 2.19
CA GLN A 22 4.19 2.39 3.18
C GLN A 22 5.53 2.96 2.69
N TYR A 23 5.94 2.69 1.46
CA TYR A 23 7.19 3.24 0.92
C TYR A 23 7.01 4.70 0.50
N ASP A 24 5.91 5.05 -0.18
CA ASP A 24 5.68 6.43 -0.63
C ASP A 24 5.61 7.43 0.52
N LEU A 25 4.98 7.05 1.63
CA LEU A 25 4.90 7.89 2.83
C LEU A 25 6.12 7.70 3.74
N GLY A 26 6.71 6.50 3.76
CA GLY A 26 7.76 6.12 4.70
C GLY A 26 9.20 6.36 4.23
N ALA A 27 9.42 6.55 2.92
CA ALA A 27 10.74 6.86 2.37
C ALA A 27 11.27 8.22 2.87
N TRP A 28 10.37 9.15 3.21
CA TRP A 28 10.72 10.40 3.87
C TRP A 28 10.67 10.22 5.40
N MET A 29 11.81 9.86 6.00
CA MET A 29 11.92 9.53 7.42
C MET A 29 11.29 10.56 8.40
N PRO A 30 11.42 11.89 8.21
CA PRO A 30 10.74 12.86 9.08
C PRO A 30 9.22 12.71 9.14
N ASN A 31 8.59 12.18 8.09
CA ASN A 31 7.16 11.90 8.03
C ASN A 31 6.80 10.56 8.69
N PHE A 32 7.74 9.60 8.72
CA PHE A 32 7.50 8.26 9.25
C PHE A 32 8.75 7.70 9.98
N PRO A 33 9.13 8.27 11.14
CA PRO A 33 10.29 7.80 11.88
C PRO A 33 10.00 6.41 12.47
N SER A 34 10.88 5.45 12.20
CA SER A 34 10.75 4.08 12.72
C SER A 34 10.96 3.96 14.23
N SER A 35 11.58 4.97 14.85
CA SER A 35 11.82 5.06 16.29
C SER A 35 12.04 6.51 16.72
N MET A 36 12.08 6.74 18.04
CA MET A 36 12.48 8.01 18.64
C MET A 36 13.55 7.72 19.70
N ARG A 37 14.67 8.42 19.66
CA ARG A 37 15.82 8.23 20.58
C ARG A 37 15.65 8.96 21.91
N ASN A 38 14.78 9.97 21.95
CA ASN A 38 14.49 10.78 23.14
C ASN A 38 13.00 10.76 23.51
N PRO A 39 12.65 11.01 24.78
CA PRO A 39 11.25 11.13 25.20
C PRO A 39 10.56 12.35 24.57
N PRO A 40 9.22 12.37 24.53
CA PRO A 40 8.46 13.53 24.08
C PRO A 40 8.78 14.80 24.90
N PRO A 41 8.81 16.00 24.29
CA PRO A 41 9.00 17.25 25.01
C PRO A 41 7.93 17.46 26.10
N GLN A 42 8.34 17.93 27.27
CA GLN A 42 7.45 18.13 28.43
C GLN A 42 6.88 19.55 28.53
N ALA A 43 7.38 20.49 27.73
CA ALA A 43 6.93 21.87 27.69
C ALA A 43 7.00 22.43 26.26
N LYS A 44 6.22 23.49 26.00
CA LYS A 44 6.24 24.19 24.71
C LYS A 44 7.46 25.11 24.61
N GLY A 45 7.97 25.31 23.39
CA GLY A 45 9.04 26.26 23.11
C GLY A 45 10.44 25.81 23.55
N THR A 46 10.61 24.55 23.97
CA THR A 46 11.90 23.99 24.41
C THR A 46 12.63 23.21 23.33
N THR A 47 12.03 23.05 22.14
CA THR A 47 12.59 22.26 21.04
C THR A 47 13.42 23.14 20.11
N SER A 48 14.62 22.68 19.76
CA SER A 48 15.49 23.21 18.71
C SER A 48 15.65 22.22 17.56
N LEU A 49 16.18 22.67 16.41
CA LEU A 49 16.53 21.77 15.31
C LEU A 49 17.52 20.68 15.75
N GLU A 50 18.50 21.04 16.58
CA GLU A 50 19.46 20.10 17.15
C GLU A 50 18.76 19.02 18.00
N SER A 51 17.89 19.41 18.93
CA SER A 51 17.12 18.46 19.74
C SER A 51 16.21 17.56 18.90
N TYR A 52 15.72 18.07 17.77
CA TYR A 52 14.92 17.29 16.82
C TYR A 52 15.77 16.24 16.10
N LEU A 53 16.93 16.64 15.57
CA LEU A 53 17.87 15.73 14.91
C LEU A 53 18.41 14.66 15.86
N ASP A 54 18.61 15.00 17.14
CA ASP A 54 18.97 14.05 18.18
C ASP A 54 17.84 13.08 18.54
N THR A 55 16.58 13.46 18.30
CA THR A 55 15.40 12.64 18.64
C THR A 55 15.02 11.66 17.54
N ILE A 56 15.10 12.04 16.27
CA ILE A 56 14.76 11.15 15.15
C ILE A 56 15.80 10.01 15.00
N PRO A 57 15.48 8.92 14.27
CA PRO A 57 16.37 7.77 14.12
C PRO A 57 17.72 8.15 13.49
N GLU A 58 18.74 7.37 13.83
CA GLU A 58 20.05 7.45 13.19
C GLU A 58 20.01 6.95 11.74
N VAL A 59 21.08 7.26 10.99
CA VAL A 59 21.20 6.91 9.58
C VAL A 59 21.10 5.40 9.36
N ASN A 60 21.72 4.58 10.22
CA ASN A 60 21.65 3.12 10.13
C ASN A 60 20.21 2.59 10.31
N SER A 61 19.49 3.03 11.36
CA SER A 61 18.11 2.63 11.62
C SER A 61 17.16 3.12 10.53
N THR A 62 17.38 4.35 10.04
CA THR A 62 16.63 4.92 8.91
C THR A 62 16.85 4.10 7.65
N SER A 63 18.11 3.77 7.34
CA SER A 63 18.45 3.00 6.13
C SER A 63 17.84 1.60 6.16
N LEU A 64 17.89 0.92 7.32
CA LEU A 64 17.27 -0.39 7.49
C LEU A 64 15.74 -0.30 7.31
N ALA A 65 15.09 0.70 7.93
CA ALA A 65 13.65 0.88 7.82
C ALA A 65 13.20 1.14 6.37
N ILE A 66 13.88 2.06 5.66
CA ILE A 66 13.56 2.37 4.26
C ILE A 66 13.80 1.14 3.37
N PHE A 67 14.88 0.40 3.60
CA PHE A 67 15.15 -0.84 2.86
C PHE A 67 14.06 -1.90 3.10
N THR A 68 13.64 -2.10 4.35
CA THR A 68 12.55 -3.02 4.68
C THR A 68 11.23 -2.60 4.02
N LEU A 69 10.87 -1.30 4.06
CA LEU A 69 9.68 -0.79 3.39
C LEU A 69 9.75 -1.02 1.87
N TRP A 70 10.92 -0.80 1.26
CA TRP A 70 11.15 -1.06 -0.15
C TRP A 70 10.93 -2.54 -0.50
N VAL A 71 11.53 -3.46 0.26
CA VAL A 71 11.38 -4.90 0.03
C VAL A 71 9.92 -5.34 0.13
N ILE A 72 9.19 -4.88 1.14
CA ILE A 72 7.77 -5.25 1.35
C ILE A 72 6.87 -4.66 0.26
N CYS A 73 7.21 -3.48 -0.27
CA CYS A 73 6.41 -2.81 -1.30
C CYS A 73 6.78 -3.21 -2.73
N CYS A 74 7.90 -3.92 -2.94
CA CYS A 74 8.25 -4.41 -4.26
C CYS A 74 7.32 -5.55 -4.67
N GLU A 75 6.62 -5.39 -5.79
CA GLU A 75 5.81 -6.46 -6.36
C GLU A 75 6.70 -7.66 -6.70
N PRO A 76 6.33 -8.88 -6.27
CA PRO A 76 6.89 -10.08 -6.85
C PRO A 76 6.48 -10.16 -8.33
N GLY A 77 7.40 -10.60 -9.20
CA GLY A 77 7.19 -10.62 -10.65
C GLY A 77 5.99 -11.43 -11.16
N ASP A 78 5.38 -12.24 -10.30
CA ASP A 78 4.22 -13.10 -10.59
C ASP A 78 2.91 -12.59 -9.94
N SER A 79 2.84 -11.30 -9.58
CA SER A 79 1.65 -10.71 -8.94
C SER A 79 0.37 -10.87 -9.80
N ARG A 80 -0.76 -11.16 -9.13
CA ARG A 80 -2.07 -11.38 -9.77
C ARG A 80 -3.10 -10.41 -9.22
N SER A 81 -3.56 -9.50 -10.08
CA SER A 81 -4.57 -8.51 -9.74
C SER A 81 -5.91 -9.12 -9.36
N LEU A 82 -6.67 -8.39 -8.56
CA LEU A 82 -7.94 -8.81 -7.99
C LEU A 82 -8.94 -9.18 -9.11
N GLY A 83 -9.54 -10.36 -8.98
CA GLY A 83 -10.49 -10.87 -9.97
C GLY A 83 -9.84 -11.60 -11.14
N THR A 84 -8.51 -11.65 -11.22
CA THR A 84 -7.77 -12.43 -12.23
C THR A 84 -7.49 -13.84 -11.69
N TYR A 85 -8.23 -14.84 -12.18
CA TYR A 85 -8.12 -16.23 -11.74
C TYR A 85 -7.65 -17.11 -12.92
N PRO A 86 -6.34 -17.23 -13.19
CA PRO A 86 -5.85 -18.06 -14.30
C PRO A 86 -5.97 -19.56 -14.02
N ASP A 87 -5.99 -19.95 -12.73
CA ASP A 87 -6.20 -21.33 -12.33
C ASP A 87 -7.71 -21.63 -12.30
N GLU A 88 -8.19 -22.40 -13.28
CA GLU A 88 -9.61 -22.76 -13.41
C GLU A 88 -10.02 -23.82 -12.38
N HIS A 89 -10.45 -23.38 -11.20
CA HIS A 89 -11.06 -24.25 -10.19
C HIS A 89 -12.56 -24.47 -10.39
N PHE A 90 -13.27 -23.44 -10.87
CA PHE A 90 -14.68 -23.53 -11.24
C PHE A 90 -14.81 -23.81 -12.72
N THR A 91 -15.49 -24.90 -13.06
CA THR A 91 -15.68 -25.32 -14.47
C THR A 91 -17.10 -25.08 -14.95
N GLU A 92 -18.03 -24.90 -14.02
CA GLU A 92 -19.44 -24.66 -14.29
C GLU A 92 -19.69 -23.25 -14.87
N GLU A 93 -20.72 -23.14 -15.71
CA GLU A 93 -21.10 -21.88 -16.39
C GLU A 93 -21.50 -20.76 -15.41
N GLU A 94 -22.23 -21.10 -14.36
CA GLU A 94 -22.80 -20.10 -13.44
C GLU A 94 -21.72 -19.35 -12.63
N PRO A 95 -20.76 -20.03 -11.97
CA PRO A 95 -19.61 -19.38 -11.36
C PRO A 95 -18.77 -18.56 -12.33
N LYS A 96 -18.52 -19.07 -13.56
CA LYS A 96 -17.79 -18.32 -14.60
C LYS A 96 -18.50 -17.02 -14.95
N ARG A 97 -19.82 -17.04 -15.10
CA ARG A 97 -20.64 -15.84 -15.33
C ARG A 97 -20.53 -14.84 -14.17
N LEU A 98 -20.55 -15.31 -12.93
CA LEU A 98 -20.39 -14.44 -11.74
C LEU A 98 -19.00 -13.81 -11.68
N ILE A 99 -17.95 -14.57 -12.00
CA ILE A 99 -16.56 -14.05 -12.09
C ILE A 99 -16.47 -12.94 -13.15
N THR A 100 -17.04 -13.15 -14.34
CA THR A 100 -17.06 -12.13 -15.40
C THR A 100 -17.83 -10.87 -14.95
N ALA A 101 -18.96 -11.04 -14.27
CA ALA A 101 -19.72 -9.91 -13.73
C ALA A 101 -18.92 -9.13 -12.66
N PHE A 102 -18.18 -9.85 -11.81
CA PHE A 102 -17.29 -9.25 -10.80
C PHE A 102 -16.14 -8.46 -11.46
N GLN A 103 -15.46 -9.05 -12.45
CA GLN A 103 -14.41 -8.37 -13.22
C GLN A 103 -14.94 -7.10 -13.91
N GLY A 104 -16.15 -7.15 -14.49
CA GLY A 104 -16.78 -5.98 -15.08
C GLY A 104 -17.03 -4.85 -14.07
N ARG A 105 -17.40 -5.19 -12.83
CA ARG A 105 -17.54 -4.19 -11.76
C ARG A 105 -16.20 -3.62 -11.31
N LEU A 106 -15.16 -4.45 -11.21
CA LEU A 106 -13.80 -3.96 -10.90
C LEU A 106 -13.30 -3.00 -11.96
N ALA A 107 -13.49 -3.29 -13.24
CA ALA A 107 -13.12 -2.39 -14.33
C ALA A 107 -13.83 -1.03 -14.24
N GLN A 108 -15.14 -1.03 -13.91
CA GLN A 108 -15.89 0.19 -13.68
C GLN A 108 -15.31 1.01 -12.51
N ILE A 109 -15.03 0.37 -11.38
CA ILE A 109 -14.45 1.03 -10.20
C ILE A 109 -13.08 1.62 -10.53
N SER A 110 -12.22 0.88 -11.25
CA SER A 110 -10.92 1.38 -11.69
C SER A 110 -11.06 2.64 -12.54
N GLN A 111 -11.99 2.64 -13.51
CA GLN A 111 -12.26 3.82 -14.34
C GLN A 111 -12.71 5.03 -13.50
N GLU A 112 -13.61 4.83 -12.54
CA GLU A 112 -14.07 5.88 -11.63
C GLU A 112 -12.93 6.45 -10.77
N ILE A 113 -12.03 5.59 -10.28
CA ILE A 113 -10.84 6.00 -9.52
C ILE A 113 -9.88 6.80 -10.39
N GLN A 114 -9.61 6.34 -11.61
CA GLN A 114 -8.73 7.03 -12.56
C GLN A 114 -9.28 8.41 -12.93
N GLU A 115 -10.58 8.53 -13.18
CA GLU A 115 -11.21 9.81 -13.49
C GLU A 115 -11.12 10.77 -12.30
N ARG A 116 -11.46 10.30 -11.09
CA ARG A 116 -11.33 11.07 -9.86
C ARG A 116 -9.90 11.57 -9.64
N ASN A 117 -8.91 10.71 -9.89
CA ASN A 117 -7.50 11.02 -9.69
C ASN A 117 -6.96 12.11 -10.63
N LYS A 118 -7.54 12.32 -11.82
CA LYS A 118 -7.16 13.43 -12.71
C LYS A 118 -7.35 14.81 -12.10
N SER A 119 -8.26 14.94 -11.13
CA SER A 119 -8.57 16.20 -10.46
C SER A 119 -7.76 16.45 -9.19
N LEU A 120 -6.98 15.46 -8.74
CA LEU A 120 -6.24 15.53 -7.48
C LEU A 120 -4.78 15.92 -7.72
N PRO A 121 -4.21 16.82 -6.89
CA PRO A 121 -2.78 17.15 -6.97
C PRO A 121 -1.89 15.96 -6.58
N ILE A 122 -2.40 15.08 -5.70
CA ILE A 122 -1.77 13.81 -5.33
C ILE A 122 -2.82 12.72 -5.55
N PRO A 123 -2.68 11.91 -6.62
CA PRO A 123 -3.58 10.79 -6.89
C PRO A 123 -3.58 9.74 -5.77
N TYR A 124 -4.73 9.10 -5.56
CA TYR A 124 -4.83 7.92 -4.68
C TYR A 124 -5.10 6.68 -5.53
N CYS A 125 -4.06 5.92 -5.82
CA CYS A 125 -4.10 4.73 -6.68
C CYS A 125 -4.10 3.40 -5.91
N TYR A 126 -3.83 3.40 -4.60
CA TYR A 126 -3.62 2.17 -3.82
C TYR A 126 -4.84 1.24 -3.76
N LEU A 127 -6.05 1.72 -4.03
CA LEU A 127 -7.26 0.90 -4.09
C LEU A 127 -7.82 0.76 -5.51
N ASP A 128 -7.03 1.09 -6.53
CA ASP A 128 -7.36 0.71 -7.91
C ASP A 128 -7.33 -0.82 -8.01
N PRO A 129 -8.40 -1.49 -8.47
CA PRO A 129 -8.43 -2.96 -8.60
C PRO A 129 -7.24 -3.57 -9.35
N HIS A 130 -6.60 -2.83 -10.26
CA HIS A 130 -5.41 -3.29 -10.97
C HIS A 130 -4.15 -3.34 -10.10
N GLN A 131 -4.11 -2.62 -8.99
CA GLN A 131 -3.02 -2.57 -8.02
C GLN A 131 -3.29 -3.50 -6.81
N ILE A 132 -4.47 -4.10 -6.71
CA ILE A 132 -4.83 -4.97 -5.58
C ILE A 132 -4.50 -6.41 -5.96
N GLU A 133 -3.69 -7.11 -5.15
CA GLU A 133 -3.49 -8.55 -5.32
C GLU A 133 -4.72 -9.36 -4.89
N ASN A 134 -4.91 -10.55 -5.48
CA ASN A 134 -5.94 -11.50 -5.02
C ASN A 134 -5.69 -12.04 -3.60
N SER A 135 -4.43 -12.04 -3.16
CA SER A 135 -3.96 -12.68 -1.93
C SER A 135 -2.80 -11.93 -1.31
N THR A 136 -2.48 -12.26 -0.06
CA THR A 136 -1.29 -11.78 0.65
C THR A 136 -0.09 -12.64 0.31
N SER A 137 0.80 -12.12 -0.53
CA SER A 137 1.90 -12.91 -1.12
C SER A 137 3.29 -12.44 -0.69
N ILE A 138 3.37 -11.43 0.19
CA ILE A 138 4.58 -10.84 0.76
C ILE A 138 4.48 -10.66 2.27
#